data_AF-A0A0S3R6K1-F1
#
_entry.id   AF-A0A0S3R6K1-F1
#
_cell.length_a   1.000
_cell.length_b   1.000
_cell.length_c   1.000
_cell.angle_alpha   90.00
_cell.angle_beta   90.00
_cell.angle_gamma   90.00
#
_symmetry.space_group_name_H-M   'P 1'
#
loop_
_entity.id
_entity.type
_entity.pdbx_description
1 polymer ?
#
loop_
_entity_poly.entity_id
_entity_poly.type
_entity_poly.pdbx_seq_one_letter_code
_entity_poly.pdbx_strand_id
1 'polypeptide(L)'
;MHKPLYSSNVAHYMEGEAMRAVFESWFVQYKVDAIFSGHVHAYERSYRYSNIDYNITGGRRYPVPDPSAPIYVTIGDGGNLEGLASSYLDPQPEYSAFREASYGHATLEIKNRTHAIYNWYRNDDGKRVAADSLVLLNQYWGNNNGKQSASY
;
A
#
# COMPACT_ATOMS: atom_id res chain seq x y z
N MET A 1 9.66 -2.80 6.18
CA MET A 1 10.43 -3.82 5.41
C MET A 1 11.05 -3.12 4.22
N HIS A 2 12.11 -3.63 3.58
CA HIS A 2 12.71 -2.92 2.45
C HIS A 2 12.01 -3.22 1.13
N LYS A 3 11.88 -4.51 0.77
CA LYS A 3 11.21 -4.95 -0.47
C LYS A 3 9.68 -4.91 -0.31
N PRO A 4 8.94 -4.30 -1.25
CA PRO A 4 7.48 -4.26 -1.19
C PRO A 4 6.86 -5.64 -1.46
N LEU A 5 5.82 -5.99 -0.69
CA LEU A 5 5.03 -7.20 -0.92
C LEU A 5 4.01 -7.02 -2.06
N TYR A 6 3.57 -5.78 -2.26
CA TYR A 6 2.73 -5.35 -3.37
C TYR A 6 3.46 -4.23 -4.10
N SER A 7 3.75 -4.46 -5.37
CA SER A 7 4.30 -3.46 -6.31
C SER A 7 3.80 -3.82 -7.70
N SER A 8 3.30 -2.84 -8.44
CA SER A 8 2.99 -2.98 -9.87
C SER A 8 4.10 -2.39 -10.76
N ASN A 9 5.22 -1.98 -10.17
CA ASN A 9 6.39 -1.55 -10.93
C ASN A 9 7.10 -2.79 -11.53
N VAL A 10 7.62 -2.64 -12.75
CA VAL A 10 8.36 -3.71 -13.42
C VAL A 10 9.72 -3.95 -12.73
N ALA A 11 10.32 -2.91 -12.17
CA ALA A 11 11.52 -3.04 -11.35
C ALA A 11 11.20 -3.83 -10.07
N HIS A 12 12.00 -4.87 -9.81
CA HIS A 12 11.84 -5.74 -8.63
C HIS A 12 10.46 -6.41 -8.53
N TYR A 13 9.77 -6.58 -9.65
CA TYR A 13 8.44 -7.20 -9.68
C TYR A 13 8.50 -8.60 -9.07
N MET A 14 7.56 -8.88 -8.15
CA MET A 14 7.43 -10.15 -7.42
C MET A 14 8.63 -10.54 -6.53
N GLU A 15 9.62 -9.67 -6.30
CA GLU A 15 10.73 -10.00 -5.38
C GLU A 15 10.28 -10.15 -3.92
N GLY A 16 9.16 -9.53 -3.53
CA GLY A 16 8.56 -9.64 -2.21
C GLY A 16 7.75 -10.92 -1.95
N GLU A 17 7.50 -11.75 -2.97
CA GLU A 17 6.55 -12.87 -2.89
C GLU A 17 6.90 -13.89 -1.80
N ALA A 18 8.19 -14.20 -1.63
CA ALA A 18 8.64 -15.14 -0.61
C ALA A 18 8.30 -14.65 0.81
N MET A 19 8.43 -13.34 1.06
CA MET A 19 8.06 -12.73 2.34
C MET A 19 6.53 -12.65 2.48
N ARG A 20 5.82 -12.32 1.39
CA ARG A 20 4.36 -12.22 1.36
C ARG A 20 3.71 -13.55 1.73
N ALA A 21 4.17 -14.66 1.13
CA ALA A 21 3.65 -16.01 1.39
C ALA A 21 3.72 -16.43 2.87
N VAL A 22 4.67 -15.88 3.63
CA VAL A 22 4.86 -16.22 5.05
C VAL A 22 4.14 -15.26 5.99
N PHE A 23 4.16 -13.95 5.71
CA PHE A 23 3.72 -12.94 6.69
C PHE A 23 2.39 -12.27 6.38
N GLU A 24 1.90 -12.31 5.14
CA GLU A 24 0.70 -11.56 4.76
C GLU A 24 -0.52 -11.96 5.60
N SER A 25 -0.69 -13.27 5.85
CA SER A 25 -1.76 -13.79 6.70
C SER A 25 -1.71 -13.23 8.12
N TRP A 26 -0.52 -13.01 8.68
CA TRP A 26 -0.37 -12.38 9.99
C TRP A 26 -0.69 -10.89 9.94
N PHE A 27 -0.29 -10.18 8.89
CA PHE A 27 -0.63 -8.76 8.77
C PHE A 27 -2.15 -8.54 8.69
N VAL A 28 -2.86 -9.41 7.98
CA VAL A 28 -4.32 -9.41 7.93
C VAL A 28 -4.92 -9.80 9.28
N GLN A 29 -4.45 -10.90 9.89
CA GLN A 29 -4.94 -11.40 11.18
C GLN A 29 -4.83 -10.34 12.29
N TYR A 30 -3.68 -9.65 12.35
CA TYR A 30 -3.40 -8.62 13.35
C TYR A 30 -3.84 -7.23 12.92
N LYS A 31 -4.56 -7.11 11.80
CA LYS A 31 -5.18 -5.87 11.32
C LYS A 31 -4.18 -4.71 11.23
N VAL A 32 -3.01 -4.97 10.66
CA VAL A 32 -1.98 -3.94 10.43
C VAL A 32 -2.60 -2.79 9.61
N ASP A 33 -2.41 -1.55 10.03
CA ASP A 33 -3.01 -0.39 9.35
C ASP A 33 -2.39 -0.14 7.98
N ALA A 34 -1.06 -0.01 7.94
CA ALA A 34 -0.28 0.26 6.75
C ALA A 34 1.12 -0.37 6.85
N ILE A 35 1.72 -0.71 5.71
CA ILE A 35 3.08 -1.24 5.57
C ILE A 35 3.86 -0.36 4.60
N PHE A 36 4.96 0.22 5.08
CA PHE A 36 5.86 1.04 4.29
C PHE A 36 7.09 0.25 3.84
N SER A 37 7.41 0.38 2.55
CA SER A 37 8.57 -0.23 1.89
C SER A 37 9.27 0.79 1.00
N GLY A 38 10.52 0.50 0.61
CA GLY A 38 11.26 1.28 -0.37
C GLY A 38 11.61 0.38 -1.56
N HIS A 39 12.91 0.27 -1.85
CA HIS A 39 13.51 -0.62 -2.84
C HIS A 39 13.19 -0.27 -4.29
N VAL A 40 11.90 -0.18 -4.65
CA VAL A 40 11.47 0.35 -5.94
C VAL A 40 11.57 1.87 -5.90
N HIS A 41 12.27 2.45 -6.86
CA HIS A 41 12.58 3.88 -6.92
C HIS A 41 11.43 4.70 -7.51
N ALA A 42 10.27 4.60 -6.88
CA ALA A 42 9.03 5.25 -7.27
C ALA A 42 8.06 5.25 -6.06
N TYR A 43 6.93 5.95 -6.23
CA TYR A 43 5.83 5.95 -5.28
C TYR A 43 4.69 5.04 -5.76
N GLU A 44 4.15 4.23 -4.86
CA GLU A 44 2.92 3.46 -5.10
C GLU A 44 2.16 3.23 -3.80
N ARG A 45 0.82 3.33 -3.86
CA ARG A 45 -0.09 3.03 -2.76
C ARG A 45 -1.17 2.06 -3.22
N SER A 46 -1.39 1.01 -2.43
CA SER A 46 -2.44 0.03 -2.69
C SER A 46 -3.79 0.45 -2.08
N TYR A 47 -4.86 -0.20 -2.54
CA TYR A 47 -6.06 -0.41 -1.73
C TYR A 47 -5.81 -1.52 -0.70
N ARG A 48 -6.76 -1.75 0.22
CA ARG A 48 -6.71 -2.91 1.13
C ARG A 48 -7.08 -4.19 0.38
N TYR A 49 -6.06 -4.94 -0.01
CA TYR A 49 -6.18 -6.21 -0.71
C TYR A 49 -5.35 -7.26 0.03
N SER A 50 -5.79 -8.52 -0.02
CA SER A 50 -4.99 -9.65 0.42
C SER A 50 -4.98 -10.78 -0.60
N ASN A 51 -3.93 -11.59 -0.59
CA ASN A 51 -3.80 -12.80 -1.41
C ASN A 51 -3.33 -13.99 -0.56
N ILE A 52 -4.15 -14.30 0.46
CA ILE A 52 -3.88 -15.32 1.48
C ILE A 52 -4.70 -16.60 1.33
N ASP A 53 -5.59 -16.66 0.35
CA ASP A 53 -6.53 -17.78 0.12
C ASP A 53 -6.01 -18.78 -0.94
N TYR A 54 -4.71 -18.78 -1.23
CA TYR A 54 -4.10 -19.74 -2.15
C TYR A 54 -3.67 -21.01 -1.42
N ASN A 55 -4.07 -22.20 -1.90
CA ASN A 55 -3.74 -23.47 -1.24
C ASN A 55 -3.17 -24.55 -2.18
N ILE A 56 -2.52 -24.15 -3.29
CA ILE A 56 -1.93 -25.03 -4.32
C ILE A 56 -2.98 -25.78 -5.16
N THR A 57 -3.86 -26.56 -4.52
CA THR A 57 -4.89 -27.37 -5.19
C THR A 57 -6.16 -26.59 -5.53
N GLY A 58 -6.28 -25.36 -5.05
CA GLY A 58 -7.46 -24.51 -5.19
C GLY A 58 -7.23 -23.13 -4.58
N GLY A 59 -8.34 -22.50 -4.16
CA GLY A 59 -8.33 -21.16 -3.59
C GLY A 59 -8.15 -20.05 -4.64
N ARG A 60 -8.02 -18.81 -4.16
CA ARG A 60 -7.87 -17.64 -5.03
C ARG A 60 -6.40 -17.38 -5.34
N ARG A 61 -6.07 -17.29 -6.63
CA ARG A 61 -4.70 -17.03 -7.11
C ARG A 61 -4.36 -15.54 -7.16
N TYR A 62 -5.39 -14.71 -7.27
CA TYR A 62 -5.28 -13.27 -7.45
C TYR A 62 -5.70 -12.56 -6.17
N PRO A 63 -5.06 -11.43 -5.84
CA PRO A 63 -5.48 -10.59 -4.71
C PRO A 63 -6.94 -10.19 -4.82
N VAL A 64 -7.62 -10.10 -3.68
CA VAL A 64 -9.01 -9.65 -3.59
C VAL A 64 -9.16 -8.52 -2.57
N PRO A 65 -10.19 -7.66 -2.69
CA PRO A 65 -10.50 -6.66 -1.68
C PRO A 65 -10.69 -7.32 -0.30
N ASP A 66 -9.99 -6.79 0.70
CA ASP A 66 -10.03 -7.30 2.07
C ASP A 66 -9.95 -6.13 3.06
N PRO A 67 -11.06 -5.75 3.71
CA PRO A 67 -11.07 -4.65 4.68
C PRO A 67 -10.14 -4.87 5.89
N SER A 68 -9.70 -6.11 6.15
CA SER A 68 -8.76 -6.43 7.23
C SER A 68 -7.29 -6.34 6.80
N ALA A 69 -7.00 -6.23 5.51
CA ALA A 69 -5.64 -6.13 5.00
C ALA A 69 -5.04 -4.73 5.21
N PRO A 70 -3.72 -4.59 5.41
CA PRO A 70 -3.06 -3.29 5.44
C PRO A 70 -3.12 -2.58 4.09
N ILE A 71 -2.87 -1.27 4.12
CA ILE A 71 -2.49 -0.53 2.92
C ILE A 71 -0.98 -0.68 2.73
N TYR A 72 -0.56 -1.10 1.54
CA TYR A 72 0.85 -1.19 1.18
C TYR A 72 1.29 0.09 0.49
N VAL A 73 2.41 0.64 0.94
CA VAL A 73 2.99 1.87 0.38
C VAL A 73 4.45 1.62 0.05
N THR A 74 4.78 1.82 -1.22
CA THR A 74 6.14 1.92 -1.73
C THR A 74 6.52 3.40 -1.76
N ILE A 75 7.58 3.76 -1.04
CA ILE A 75 8.13 5.11 -0.93
C ILE A 75 9.66 5.07 -1.01
N GLY A 76 10.17 4.44 -2.08
CA GLY A 76 11.61 4.29 -2.35
C GLY A 76 12.20 5.41 -3.21
N ASP A 77 11.44 6.47 -3.40
CA ASP A 77 11.65 7.60 -4.31
C ASP A 77 12.46 8.75 -3.70
N GLY A 78 13.40 8.44 -2.80
CA GLY A 78 14.15 9.45 -2.05
C GLY A 78 15.25 10.22 -2.80
N GLY A 79 15.49 9.94 -4.08
CA GLY A 79 16.55 10.61 -4.86
C GLY A 79 17.88 9.85 -4.98
N ASN A 80 17.83 8.52 -5.09
CA ASN A 80 19.04 7.71 -5.24
C ASN A 80 19.70 7.89 -6.63
N LEU A 81 20.95 7.45 -6.76
CA LEU A 81 21.76 7.63 -7.97
C LEU A 81 21.37 6.74 -9.17
N GLU A 82 20.62 5.66 -8.93
CA GLU A 82 20.22 4.71 -9.98
C GLU A 82 19.08 5.26 -10.84
N GLY A 83 18.40 6.31 -10.36
CA GLY A 83 17.29 6.94 -11.07
C GLY A 83 15.91 6.41 -10.66
N LEU A 84 14.88 6.96 -11.31
CA LEU A 84 13.48 6.58 -11.10
C LEU A 84 13.10 5.30 -11.85
N ALA A 85 12.30 4.46 -11.21
CA ALA A 85 11.68 3.29 -11.83
C ALA A 85 10.35 3.69 -12.49
N SER A 86 10.38 4.06 -13.77
CA SER A 86 9.22 4.66 -14.47
C SER A 86 8.27 3.66 -15.16
N SER A 87 8.64 2.38 -15.24
CA SER A 87 7.84 1.35 -15.91
C SER A 87 6.92 0.61 -14.94
N TYR A 88 5.64 0.58 -15.26
CA TYR A 88 4.61 -0.13 -14.50
C TYR A 88 3.90 -1.17 -15.36
N LEU A 89 3.31 -2.16 -14.72
CA LEU A 89 2.37 -3.08 -15.37
C LEU A 89 1.19 -2.31 -15.94
N ASP A 90 0.77 -2.69 -17.15
CA ASP A 90 -0.38 -2.13 -17.85
C ASP A 90 -1.35 -3.27 -18.26
N PRO A 91 -2.65 -3.15 -17.96
CA PRO A 91 -3.30 -2.06 -17.23
C PRO A 91 -2.90 -2.00 -15.76
N GLN A 92 -3.23 -0.87 -15.08
CA GLN A 92 -3.08 -0.75 -13.63
C GLN A 92 -3.86 -1.87 -12.93
N PRO A 93 -3.20 -2.73 -12.11
CA PRO A 93 -3.89 -3.81 -11.44
C PRO A 93 -4.82 -3.25 -10.36
N GLU A 94 -5.93 -3.94 -10.10
CA GLU A 94 -7.01 -3.46 -9.23
C GLU A 94 -6.58 -3.17 -7.78
N TYR A 95 -5.49 -3.80 -7.30
CA TYR A 95 -4.95 -3.54 -5.97
C TYR A 95 -4.20 -2.20 -5.87
N SER A 96 -3.73 -1.64 -6.99
CA SER A 96 -2.95 -0.40 -7.01
C SER A 96 -3.89 0.79 -7.08
N ALA A 97 -3.87 1.66 -6.06
CA ALA A 97 -4.76 2.81 -5.98
C ALA A 97 -4.15 4.05 -6.63
N PHE A 98 -2.86 4.28 -6.39
CA PHE A 98 -2.10 5.40 -6.97
C PHE A 98 -0.65 4.95 -7.18
N ARG A 99 -0.02 5.38 -8.28
CA ARG A 99 1.37 5.08 -8.58
C ARG A 99 1.97 6.16 -9.46
N GLU A 100 3.19 6.58 -9.15
CA GLU A 100 3.86 7.65 -9.88
C GLU A 100 5.38 7.55 -9.71
N ALA A 101 6.12 7.76 -10.80
CA ALA A 101 7.57 7.81 -10.77
C ALA A 101 8.04 9.27 -10.72
N SER A 102 8.13 9.79 -9.51
CA SER A 102 8.71 11.10 -9.20
C SER A 102 9.47 10.98 -7.89
N TYR A 103 10.52 11.78 -7.71
CA TYR A 103 11.17 11.86 -6.40
C TYR A 103 10.29 12.59 -5.41
N GLY A 104 10.33 12.17 -4.16
CA GLY A 104 9.44 12.71 -3.15
C GLY A 104 9.72 12.22 -1.75
N HIS A 105 8.81 12.60 -0.87
CA HIS A 105 8.74 12.12 0.51
C HIS A 105 7.30 12.19 1.00
N ALA A 106 7.01 11.54 2.12
CA ALA A 106 5.70 11.57 2.72
C ALA A 106 5.73 11.92 4.20
N THR A 107 4.57 12.35 4.68
CA THR A 107 4.27 12.57 6.08
C THR A 107 3.16 11.65 6.51
N LEU A 108 3.25 11.13 7.73
CA LEU A 108 2.19 10.41 8.41
C LEU A 108 1.88 11.13 9.72
N GLU A 109 0.76 11.82 9.75
CA GLU A 109 0.31 12.60 10.91
C GLU A 109 -0.79 11.85 11.66
N ILE A 110 -0.41 11.18 12.75
CA ILE A 110 -1.36 10.51 13.64
C ILE A 110 -2.14 11.58 14.41
N LYS A 111 -3.44 11.67 14.17
CA LYS A 111 -4.30 12.68 14.82
C LYS A 111 -4.86 12.18 16.13
N ASN A 112 -5.33 10.95 16.15
CA ASN A 112 -5.89 10.28 17.33
C ASN A 112 -5.95 8.76 17.09
N ARG A 113 -6.53 8.00 18.03
CA ARG A 113 -6.63 6.53 17.93
C ARG A 113 -7.38 6.00 16.70
N THR A 114 -8.16 6.85 16.02
CA THR A 114 -9.01 6.46 14.88
C THR A 114 -8.53 6.98 13.54
N HIS A 115 -7.78 8.09 13.51
CA HIS A 115 -7.42 8.79 12.27
C HIS A 115 -5.93 9.12 12.23
N ALA A 116 -5.30 8.83 11.08
CA ALA A 116 -4.04 9.41 10.67
C ALA A 116 -4.18 10.01 9.26
N ILE A 117 -3.44 11.07 8.96
CA ILE A 117 -3.41 11.67 7.62
C ILE A 117 -2.06 11.33 7.00
N TYR A 118 -2.09 10.71 5.83
CA TYR A 118 -0.92 10.40 5.02
C TYR A 118 -0.90 11.33 3.81
N ASN A 119 0.22 12.00 3.57
CA ASN A 119 0.41 12.85 2.40
C ASN A 119 1.77 12.54 1.76
N TRP A 120 1.80 12.33 0.45
CA TRP A 120 3.02 12.23 -0.34
C TRP A 120 3.22 13.52 -1.17
N TYR A 121 4.46 13.98 -1.22
CA TYR A 121 4.88 15.24 -1.85
C TYR A 121 5.98 14.95 -2.86
N ARG A 122 5.79 15.42 -4.10
CA ARG A 122 6.88 15.44 -5.09
C ARG A 122 7.92 16.48 -4.69
N ASN A 123 9.16 16.27 -5.10
CA ASN A 123 10.22 17.28 -4.96
C ASN A 123 10.06 18.43 -5.95
N ASP A 124 9.46 18.18 -7.11
CA ASP A 124 9.27 19.17 -8.18
C ASP A 124 8.07 20.10 -7.92
N ASP A 125 7.13 19.66 -7.08
CA ASP A 125 6.04 20.49 -6.60
C ASP A 125 6.61 21.43 -5.52
N GLY A 126 6.40 22.74 -5.66
CA GLY A 126 6.81 23.71 -4.65
C GLY A 126 6.32 23.33 -3.24
N LYS A 127 7.01 23.81 -2.20
CA LYS A 127 6.71 23.45 -0.79
C LYS A 127 5.21 23.53 -0.48
N ARG A 128 4.60 22.39 -0.11
CA ARG A 128 3.24 22.18 0.48
C ARG A 128 2.12 21.60 -0.41
N VAL A 129 2.34 21.20 -1.66
CA VAL A 129 1.27 20.54 -2.45
C VAL A 129 1.40 19.02 -2.34
N ALA A 130 0.45 18.36 -1.67
CA ALA A 130 0.41 16.90 -1.64
C ALA A 130 -0.08 16.37 -3.00
N ALA A 131 0.72 15.52 -3.63
CA ALA A 131 0.40 14.87 -4.90
C ALA A 131 -0.55 13.68 -4.71
N ASP A 132 -0.45 13.00 -3.57
CA ASP A 132 -1.40 11.98 -3.12
C ASP A 132 -1.67 12.16 -1.62
N SER A 133 -2.90 11.90 -1.21
CA SER A 133 -3.34 12.05 0.19
C SER A 133 -4.37 11.00 0.55
N LEU A 134 -4.27 10.50 1.79
CA LEU A 134 -5.17 9.50 2.34
C LEU A 134 -5.42 9.75 3.82
N VAL A 135 -6.69 9.67 4.23
CA VAL A 135 -7.05 9.51 5.64
C VAL A 135 -7.06 8.02 5.98
N LEU A 136 -6.11 7.60 6.80
CA LEU A 136 -6.03 6.25 7.33
C LEU A 136 -6.98 6.12 8.52
N LEU A 137 -8.03 5.32 8.36
CA LEU A 137 -8.86 4.87 9.46
C LEU A 137 -8.20 3.67 10.13
N ASN A 138 -8.03 3.76 11.45
CA ASN A 138 -7.43 2.69 12.24
C ASN A 138 -8.32 1.43 12.19
N GLN A 139 -7.73 0.29 11.88
CA GLN A 139 -8.45 -0.97 11.69
C GLN A 139 -9.13 -1.49 12.97
N TYR A 140 -8.64 -1.11 14.15
CA TYR A 140 -9.16 -1.58 15.43
C TYR A 140 -10.21 -0.62 16.01
N TRP A 141 -9.96 0.69 15.96
CA TRP A 141 -10.78 1.72 16.61
C TRP A 141 -11.65 2.52 15.63
N GLY A 142 -11.28 2.58 14.35
CA GLY A 142 -11.94 3.39 13.33
C GLY A 142 -13.21 2.73 12.74
N ASN A 143 -13.37 1.43 12.91
CA ASN A 143 -14.48 0.64 12.33
C ASN A 143 -15.69 0.44 13.26
N ASN A 144 -15.81 1.19 14.36
CA ASN A 144 -16.90 1.04 15.33
C ASN A 144 -18.30 1.45 14.84
N ASN A 145 -18.48 1.76 13.56
CA ASN A 145 -19.79 2.02 12.96
C ASN A 145 -20.42 0.80 12.23
N GLY A 146 -19.82 -0.39 12.32
CA GLY A 146 -20.34 -1.63 11.72
C GLY A 146 -21.54 -2.29 12.42
N LYS A 147 -22.25 -1.58 13.32
CA LYS A 147 -23.55 -2.01 13.90
C LYS A 147 -24.69 -1.03 13.60
N GLN A 148 -24.66 -0.35 12.45
CA GLN A 148 -25.85 0.30 11.91
C GLN A 148 -26.15 -0.18 10.49
N SER A 149 -27.28 -0.89 10.41
CA SER A 149 -28.15 -1.06 9.23
C SER A 149 -27.51 -1.63 7.95
N ALA A 150 -27.54 -2.96 7.85
CA ALA A 150 -28.14 -3.55 6.66
C ALA A 150 -29.64 -3.18 6.66
N SER A 151 -30.05 -2.36 5.70
CA SER A 151 -31.45 -2.15 5.36
C SER A 151 -31.55 -2.18 3.84
N TYR A 152 -32.18 -3.26 3.38
CA TYR A 152 -32.78 -3.60 2.07
C TYR A 152 -32.25 -2.92 0.81
#